data_AF-A0A523V1G4-F1
#
_entry.id   AF-A0A523V1G4-F1
#
_cell.length_a   1.000
_cell.length_b   1.000
_cell.length_c   1.000
_cell.angle_alpha   90.00
_cell.angle_beta   90.00
_cell.angle_gamma   90.00
#
_symmetry.space_group_name_H-M   'P 1'
#
loop_
_entity.id
_entity.type
_entity.pdbx_description
1 polymer ?
#
loop_
_entity_poly.entity_id
_entity_poly.type
_entity_poly.pdbx_seq_one_letter_code
_entity_poly.pdbx_strand_id
1 'polypeptide(L)'
;MQLNSLPEKHKSESGSMKQGIPLKSGIIYGPVKSRRLGRSLGLNLSPVRYKLCSFNCVYCQYGWTDVSTLDTVPYEKDFPTVEDFGRVLER
;
A
#
# COMPACT_ATOMS: atom_id res chain seq x y z
N MET A 1 31.81 21.61 15.56
CA MET A 1 31.27 21.54 14.18
C MET A 1 31.27 20.06 13.81
N GLN A 2 30.19 19.33 13.59
CA GLN A 2 28.74 19.49 13.77
C GLN A 2 28.23 18.19 14.39
N LEU A 3 27.21 18.30 15.25
CA LEU A 3 26.48 17.17 15.84
C LEU A 3 25.76 16.40 14.72
N ASN A 4 25.83 15.06 14.76
CA ASN A 4 25.01 14.18 13.93
C ASN A 4 23.54 14.34 14.33
N SER A 5 22.79 15.12 13.55
CA SER A 5 21.34 15.22 13.62
C SER A 5 20.72 13.95 13.04
N LEU A 6 20.17 13.12 13.93
CA LEU A 6 19.27 12.02 13.63
C LEU A 6 18.09 12.52 12.76
N PRO A 7 17.59 11.74 11.78
CA PRO A 7 16.39 12.13 11.04
C PRO A 7 15.20 12.14 12.01
N GLU A 8 14.56 13.29 12.09
CA GLU A 8 13.42 13.52 12.96
C GLU A 8 12.30 12.51 12.64
N LYS A 9 11.90 11.77 13.68
CA LYS A 9 10.70 10.95 13.65
C LYS A 9 9.51 11.88 13.46
N HIS A 10 9.02 12.01 12.23
CA HIS A 10 7.70 12.59 11.96
C HIS A 10 6.63 11.67 12.59
N LYS A 11 6.34 11.91 13.88
CA LYS A 11 5.06 11.60 14.47
C LYS A 11 4.04 12.59 13.90
N SER A 12 3.33 12.21 12.84
CA SER A 12 2.03 12.80 12.56
C SER A 12 0.97 12.00 13.32
N GLU A 13 0.76 12.38 14.58
CA GLU A 13 -0.52 12.17 15.25
C GLU A 13 -1.52 13.16 14.62
N SER A 14 -2.10 12.79 13.48
CA SER A 14 -3.27 13.45 12.92
C SER A 14 -4.25 12.40 12.42
N GLY A 15 -5.40 12.32 13.07
CA GLY A 15 -6.52 11.48 12.63
C GLY A 15 -6.97 11.95 11.25
N SER A 16 -6.47 11.29 10.21
CA SER A 16 -6.90 11.52 8.83
C SER A 16 -8.35 11.06 8.71
N MET A 17 -9.28 12.01 8.49
CA MET A 17 -10.60 11.70 7.95
C MET A 17 -10.39 11.00 6.60
N LYS A 18 -10.34 9.67 6.60
CA LYS A 18 -10.16 8.88 5.38
C LYS A 18 -11.44 8.99 4.54
N GLN A 19 -11.46 9.93 3.59
CA GLN A 19 -12.49 10.02 2.56
C GLN A 19 -12.24 8.93 1.51
N GLY A 20 -12.61 7.68 1.79
CA GLY A 20 -12.39 6.56 0.87
C GLY A 20 -12.76 5.21 1.49
N ILE A 21 -12.76 4.15 0.67
CA ILE A 21 -12.91 2.79 1.19
C ILE A 21 -11.67 2.41 1.99
N PRO A 22 -11.78 1.52 3.00
CA PRO A 22 -10.62 1.05 3.74
C PRO A 22 -9.63 0.34 2.82
N LEU A 23 -8.34 0.54 3.10
CA LEU A 23 -7.27 -0.24 2.49
C LEU A 23 -7.49 -1.72 2.77
N LYS A 24 -7.15 -2.53 1.78
CA LYS A 24 -7.23 -3.97 1.92
C LYS A 24 -6.04 -4.50 2.70
N SER A 25 -6.33 -5.31 3.71
CA SER A 25 -5.35 -5.93 4.59
C SER A 25 -4.65 -7.16 3.98
N GLY A 26 -5.20 -7.72 2.89
CA GLY A 26 -4.66 -8.88 2.22
C GLY A 26 -3.87 -8.55 0.96
N ILE A 27 -2.93 -9.43 0.61
CA ILE A 27 -2.15 -9.35 -0.62
C ILE A 27 -2.85 -10.02 -1.83
N ILE A 28 -3.94 -10.76 -1.58
CA ILE A 28 -4.70 -11.47 -2.62
C ILE A 28 -6.20 -11.13 -2.53
N TYR A 29 -6.85 -11.06 -3.69
CA TYR A 29 -8.29 -10.82 -3.86
C TYR A 29 -8.93 -11.90 -4.73
N GLY A 30 -10.05 -12.46 -4.30
CA GLY A 30 -10.83 -13.40 -5.11
C GLY A 30 -10.75 -14.85 -4.62
N PRO A 31 -11.36 -15.80 -5.32
CA PRO A 31 -11.58 -15.83 -6.78
C PRO A 31 -12.67 -14.88 -7.28
N VAL A 32 -12.34 -14.10 -8.31
CA VAL A 32 -13.23 -13.16 -8.98
C VAL A 32 -13.70 -13.77 -10.31
N LYS A 33 -15.01 -13.85 -10.50
CA LYS A 33 -15.62 -14.21 -11.79
C LYS A 33 -15.58 -13.00 -12.72
N SER A 34 -14.44 -12.81 -13.38
CA SER A 34 -14.22 -11.79 -14.39
C SER A 34 -14.97 -12.14 -15.68
N ARG A 35 -15.70 -11.15 -16.23
CA ARG A 35 -16.35 -11.31 -17.54
C ARG A 35 -15.35 -11.52 -18.68
N ARG A 36 -14.14 -10.95 -18.59
CA ARG A 36 -13.11 -11.02 -19.64
C ARG A 36 -12.20 -12.24 -19.48
N LEU A 37 -11.88 -12.63 -18.25
CA LEU A 37 -10.87 -13.67 -17.95
C LEU A 37 -11.47 -14.93 -17.35
N GLY A 38 -12.79 -15.01 -17.15
CA GLY A 38 -13.43 -16.12 -16.47
C GLY A 38 -13.09 -16.11 -14.97
N ARG A 39 -12.40 -17.14 -14.48
CA ARG A 39 -12.00 -17.22 -13.07
C ARG A 39 -10.62 -16.57 -12.90
N SER A 40 -10.56 -15.52 -12.09
CA SER A 40 -9.35 -14.71 -11.92
C SER A 40 -9.06 -14.45 -10.45
N LEU A 41 -7.81 -14.10 -10.15
CA LEU A 41 -7.34 -13.72 -8.83
C LEU A 41 -6.67 -12.35 -8.94
N GLY A 42 -7.02 -11.42 -8.07
CA GLY A 42 -6.37 -10.12 -7.96
C GLY A 42 -5.18 -10.20 -7.00
N LEU A 43 -4.11 -9.50 -7.34
CA LEU A 43 -2.91 -9.38 -6.51
C LEU A 43 -2.78 -7.92 -6.07
N ASN A 44 -2.57 -7.69 -4.77
CA ASN A 44 -2.23 -6.39 -4.22
C ASN A 44 -0.71 -6.29 -4.12
N LEU A 45 -0.10 -5.46 -4.95
CA LEU A 45 1.35 -5.23 -4.88
C LEU A 45 1.69 -4.03 -3.99
N SER A 46 0.71 -3.34 -3.40
CA SER A 46 0.97 -2.15 -2.58
C SER A 46 1.02 -2.49 -1.09
N PRO A 47 1.69 -1.66 -0.27
CA PRO A 47 1.69 -1.81 1.18
C PRO A 47 0.25 -1.88 1.73
N VAL A 48 -0.01 -2.85 2.61
CA VAL A 48 -1.36 -3.10 3.15
C VAL A 48 -1.74 -2.17 4.31
N ARG A 49 -0.76 -1.47 4.88
CA ARG A 49 -0.94 -0.66 6.10
C ARG A 49 -1.24 0.81 5.83
N TYR A 50 -0.74 1.34 4.72
CA TYR A 50 -0.86 2.76 4.37
C TYR A 50 -0.82 2.94 2.86
N LYS A 51 -1.37 4.06 2.38
CA LYS A 51 -1.37 4.36 0.95
C LYS A 51 -0.07 5.06 0.56
N LEU A 52 0.79 4.34 -0.14
CA LEU A 52 1.99 4.86 -0.79
C LEU A 52 1.70 5.10 -2.28
N CYS A 53 1.79 6.34 -2.74
CA CYS A 53 1.58 6.69 -4.14
C CYS A 53 2.29 8.00 -4.46
N SER A 54 2.71 8.24 -5.70
CA SER A 54 3.31 9.52 -6.11
C SER A 54 2.29 10.64 -6.34
N PHE A 55 0.99 10.33 -6.29
CA PHE A 55 -0.09 11.27 -6.60
C PHE A 55 -1.17 11.28 -5.52
N ASN A 56 -1.86 12.41 -5.42
CA ASN A 56 -3.02 12.58 -4.55
C ASN A 56 -4.29 12.84 -5.38
N CYS A 57 -4.76 11.81 -6.08
CA CYS A 57 -5.87 11.93 -7.03
C CYS A 57 -7.21 12.20 -6.36
N VAL A 58 -7.97 13.19 -6.85
CA VAL A 58 -9.33 13.52 -6.39
C VAL A 58 -10.34 12.35 -6.55
N TYR A 59 -10.09 11.45 -7.51
CA TYR A 59 -10.93 10.27 -7.76
C TYR A 59 -10.38 8.99 -7.15
N CYS A 60 -9.43 9.07 -6.21
CA CYS A 60 -8.87 7.88 -5.62
C CYS A 60 -9.89 7.20 -4.70
N GLN A 61 -10.23 5.95 -5.01
CA GLN A 61 -11.16 5.15 -4.21
C GLN A 61 -10.68 4.95 -2.76
N TYR A 62 -9.36 4.90 -2.55
CA TYR A 62 -8.73 4.77 -1.23
C TYR A 62 -8.55 6.11 -0.50
N GLY A 63 -9.03 7.22 -1.08
CA GLY A 63 -8.92 8.55 -0.51
C GLY A 63 -7.55 9.17 -0.64
N TRP A 64 -7.22 10.07 0.29
CA TRP A 64 -5.95 10.81 0.29
C TRP A 64 -4.74 9.90 0.57
N THR A 65 -3.62 10.22 -0.08
CA THR A 65 -2.35 9.51 0.02
C THR A 65 -1.67 9.81 1.35
N ASP A 66 -1.31 8.76 2.09
CA ASP A 66 -0.62 8.87 3.38
C ASP A 66 0.87 9.22 3.17
N VAL A 67 1.52 8.59 2.19
CA VAL A 67 2.93 8.82 1.83
C VAL A 67 3.04 9.15 0.35
N SER A 68 3.32 10.43 0.04
CA SER A 68 3.46 10.92 -1.33
C SER A 68 4.93 10.97 -1.76
N THR A 69 5.38 10.00 -2.55
CA THR A 69 6.79 9.90 -2.99
C THR A 69 6.91 9.29 -4.38
N LEU A 70 7.95 9.70 -5.12
CA LEU A 70 8.42 9.03 -6.34
C LEU A 70 9.56 8.03 -6.05
N ASP A 71 10.21 8.15 -4.90
CA ASP A 71 11.26 7.22 -4.44
C ASP A 71 10.66 6.18 -3.49
N THR A 72 10.66 4.92 -3.95
CA THR A 72 10.14 3.77 -3.21
C THR A 72 11.21 3.02 -2.44
N VAL A 73 12.50 3.31 -2.66
CA VAL A 73 13.63 2.56 -2.05
C VAL A 73 13.54 2.53 -0.51
N PRO A 74 13.19 3.63 0.19
CA PRO A 74 13.06 3.60 1.65
C PRO A 74 11.96 2.66 2.17
N TYR A 75 10.99 2.29 1.31
CA TYR A 75 9.78 1.56 1.65
C TYR A 75 9.75 0.14 1.07
N GLU A 76 10.81 -0.31 0.42
CA GLU A 76 10.88 -1.60 -0.29
C GLU A 76 10.41 -2.78 0.58
N LYS A 77 10.72 -2.75 1.87
CA LYS A 77 10.36 -3.79 2.85
C LYS A 77 8.86 -3.88 3.16
N ASP A 78 8.09 -2.86 2.82
CA ASP A 78 6.65 -2.81 3.06
C ASP A 78 5.83 -3.41 1.90
N PHE A 79 6.48 -3.69 0.76
CA PHE A 79 5.87 -4.34 -0.39
C PHE A 79 5.90 -5.86 -0.24
N PRO A 80 4.86 -6.58 -0.70
CA PRO A 80 4.83 -8.03 -0.61
C PRO A 80 5.84 -8.67 -1.55
N THR A 81 6.50 -9.72 -1.09
CA THR A 81 7.48 -10.48 -1.89
C THR A 81 6.82 -11.67 -2.60
N VAL A 82 7.54 -12.27 -3.55
CA VAL A 82 7.07 -13.48 -4.25
C VAL A 82 6.82 -14.62 -3.26
N GLU A 83 7.65 -14.75 -2.23
CA GLU A 83 7.50 -15.74 -1.17
C GLU A 83 6.22 -15.51 -0.35
N ASP A 84 5.85 -14.25 -0.10
CA ASP A 84 4.59 -13.94 0.56
C ASP A 84 3.40 -14.42 -0.28
N PHE A 85 3.42 -14.18 -1.60
CA PHE A 85 2.39 -14.69 -2.50
C PHE A 85 2.34 -16.22 -2.53
N GLY A 86 3.50 -16.88 -2.59
CA GLY A 86 3.60 -18.34 -2.53
C GLY A 86 2.91 -18.90 -1.28
N ARG A 87 3.24 -18.36 -0.10
CA ARG A 87 2.64 -18.79 1.18
C ARG A 87 1.12 -18.62 1.22
N VAL A 88 0.58 -17.58 0.60
CA VAL A 88 -0.88 -17.33 0.61
C VAL A 88 -1.60 -18.18 -0.43
N LEU A 89 -0.98 -18.47 -1.58
CA LEU A 89 -1.55 -19.29 -2.64
C LEU A 89 -1.52 -20.79 -2.36
N GLU A 90 -0.53 -21.26 -1.61
CA GLU A 90 -0.35 -22.68 -1.26
C GLU A 90 -1.21 -23.12 -0.05
N ARG A 91 -2.00 -22.21 0.53
CA ARG A 91 -3.00 -22.52 1.56
C ARG A 91 -4.27 -23.12 0.97
#